data_AF-A0A844D5P1-F1
#
_entry.id   AF-A0A844D5P1-F1
#
_cell.length_a   1.000
_cell.length_b   1.000
_cell.length_c   1.000
_cell.angle_alpha   90.00
_cell.angle_beta   90.00
_cell.angle_gamma   90.00
#
_symmetry.space_group_name_H-M   'P 1'
#
loop_
_entity.id
_entity.type
_entity.pdbx_description
1 polymer ?
#
loop_
_entity_poly.entity_id
_entity_poly.type
_entity_poly.pdbx_seq_one_letter_code
_entity_poly.pdbx_strand_id
1 'polypeptide(L)'
;MKNLIALLAGALLLISAPAFADRSAYRGVVDLKVESEAFVAVHHHDWKNPLHPSSLHVRERLSGKELFDKAVPALTYLWISPDSQYIVGLSNIKYLNQYQLIVMSRSGEELLKQDMTTLDWARVHASVSNWINWYKEPAPKITLIGITRTLEIEDANGVTRSFYF
;
A
#
# COMPACT_ATOMS: atom_id res chain seq x y z
N MET A 1 -65.54 -23.18 19.94
CA MET A 1 -64.14 -23.67 20.10
C MET A 1 -63.66 -24.17 18.75
N LYS A 2 -62.45 -23.76 18.33
CA LYS A 2 -61.65 -24.24 17.18
C LYS A 2 -62.11 -23.74 15.80
N ASN A 3 -61.32 -23.18 14.90
CA ASN A 3 -59.93 -22.71 14.88
C ASN A 3 -59.87 -21.65 13.76
N LEU A 4 -59.39 -20.45 14.06
CA LEU A 4 -59.11 -19.38 13.09
C LEU A 4 -57.57 -19.24 13.08
N ILE A 5 -56.88 -19.77 12.06
CA ILE A 5 -55.45 -19.53 11.86
C ILE A 5 -55.33 -18.81 10.52
N ALA A 6 -55.37 -17.48 10.60
CA ALA A 6 -55.19 -16.58 9.48
C ALA A 6 -53.70 -16.45 9.12
N LEU A 7 -53.46 -16.36 7.81
CA LEU A 7 -52.17 -16.12 7.19
C LEU A 7 -51.40 -14.97 7.84
N LEU A 8 -50.14 -15.21 8.20
CA LEU A 8 -49.13 -14.16 8.40
C LEU A 8 -47.97 -14.41 7.42
N ALA A 9 -48.23 -14.15 6.13
CA ALA A 9 -47.20 -13.95 5.13
C ALA A 9 -46.60 -12.54 5.32
N GLY A 10 -45.83 -12.37 6.39
CA GLY A 10 -45.07 -11.16 6.67
C GLY A 10 -43.87 -11.09 5.73
N ALA A 11 -43.98 -10.28 4.68
CA ALA A 11 -42.89 -9.94 3.79
C ALA A 11 -41.67 -9.42 4.57
N LEU A 12 -40.65 -10.27 4.68
CA LEU A 12 -39.31 -9.89 5.12
C LEU A 12 -38.67 -9.07 3.98
N LEU A 13 -38.98 -7.78 3.91
CA LEU A 13 -38.21 -6.84 3.11
C LEU A 13 -36.83 -6.74 3.75
N LEU A 14 -35.90 -7.57 3.28
CA LEU A 14 -34.47 -7.43 3.48
C LEU A 14 -34.06 -6.09 2.87
N ILE A 15 -34.10 -5.03 3.67
CA ILE A 15 -33.46 -3.77 3.35
C ILE A 15 -31.97 -4.07 3.36
N SER A 16 -31.41 -4.39 2.20
CA SER A 16 -29.97 -4.41 1.98
C SER A 16 -29.46 -2.99 2.16
N ALA A 17 -29.15 -2.62 3.40
CA ALA A 17 -28.41 -1.40 3.65
C ALA A 17 -27.13 -1.48 2.82
N PRO A 18 -26.84 -0.51 1.94
CA PRO A 18 -25.55 -0.45 1.29
C PRO A 18 -24.48 -0.48 2.38
N ALA A 19 -23.67 -1.54 2.39
CA ALA A 19 -22.55 -1.68 3.31
C ALA A 19 -21.48 -0.66 2.92
N PHE A 20 -21.58 0.55 3.45
CA PHE A 20 -20.56 1.60 3.33
C PHE A 20 -19.39 1.33 4.28
N ALA A 21 -18.74 0.16 4.17
CA ALA A 21 -17.71 -0.25 5.13
C ALA A 21 -16.37 0.49 4.95
N ASP A 22 -16.07 1.05 3.78
CA ASP A 22 -14.68 1.50 3.52
C ASP A 22 -14.46 3.01 3.35
N ARG A 23 -15.51 3.83 3.29
CA ARG A 23 -15.30 5.28 3.10
C ARG A 23 -14.60 5.96 4.27
N SER A 24 -14.59 5.38 5.47
CA SER A 24 -13.89 5.97 6.63
C SER A 24 -12.38 5.87 6.51
N ALA A 25 -11.85 4.76 5.98
CA ALA A 25 -10.42 4.55 5.76
C ALA A 25 -9.82 5.57 4.79
N TYR A 26 -10.58 5.93 3.76
CA TYR A 26 -10.18 6.88 2.70
C TYR A 26 -10.53 8.35 3.00
N ARG A 27 -10.59 8.74 4.28
CA ARG A 27 -10.84 10.15 4.68
C ARG A 27 -9.59 10.86 5.21
N GLY A 28 -8.45 10.18 5.22
CA GLY A 28 -7.21 10.68 5.81
C GLY A 28 -6.26 11.28 4.79
N VAL A 29 -5.30 12.03 5.32
CA VAL A 29 -4.02 12.28 4.67
C VAL A 29 -3.04 11.23 5.20
N VAL A 30 -2.28 10.62 4.31
CA VAL A 30 -1.16 9.75 4.66
C VAL A 30 0.12 10.51 4.36
N ASP A 31 0.87 10.82 5.40
CA ASP A 31 2.21 11.41 5.32
C ASP A 31 3.21 10.40 5.87
N LEU A 32 4.12 9.92 5.01
CA LEU A 32 5.21 9.03 5.41
C LEU A 32 6.52 9.78 5.28
N LYS A 33 7.42 9.57 6.24
CA LYS A 33 8.77 10.11 6.18
C LYS A 33 9.77 9.03 6.57
N VAL A 34 10.81 8.88 5.75
CA VAL A 34 11.99 8.07 6.07
C VAL A 34 13.25 8.86 5.72
N GLU A 35 14.31 8.65 6.47
CA GLU A 35 15.58 9.35 6.29
C GLU A 35 16.76 8.40 6.45
N SER A 36 17.80 8.61 5.66
CA SER A 36 19.12 8.00 5.82
C SER A 36 20.16 9.09 6.08
N GLU A 37 21.45 8.75 6.12
CA GLU A 37 22.52 9.74 6.18
C GLU A 37 22.56 10.63 4.92
N ALA A 38 22.12 10.11 3.77
CA ALA A 38 22.26 10.78 2.48
C ALA A 38 21.05 11.66 2.11
N PHE A 39 19.83 11.21 2.37
CA PHE A 39 18.62 11.90 1.91
C PHE A 39 17.41 11.65 2.81
N VAL A 40 16.39 12.49 2.62
CA VAL A 40 15.07 12.39 3.24
C VAL A 40 14.06 12.15 2.12
N ALA A 41 13.20 11.14 2.29
CA ALA A 41 12.08 10.88 1.41
C ALA A 41 10.77 11.11 2.17
N VAL A 42 9.88 11.90 1.58
CA VAL A 42 8.57 12.24 2.13
C VAL A 42 7.52 11.84 1.11
N HIS A 43 6.63 10.94 1.49
CA HIS A 43 5.44 10.60 0.71
C HIS A 43 4.25 11.35 1.28
N HIS A 44 3.43 11.88 0.38
CA HIS A 44 2.18 12.56 0.71
C HIS A 44 1.05 11.98 -0.13
N HIS A 45 -0.08 11.71 0.50
CA HIS A 45 -1.30 11.36 -0.20
C HIS A 45 -2.55 11.82 0.54
N ASP A 46 -3.38 12.63 -0.13
CA ASP A 46 -4.67 13.08 0.40
C ASP A 46 -5.84 12.33 -0.25
N TRP A 47 -6.44 11.40 0.49
CA TRP A 47 -7.60 10.65 0.01
C TRP A 47 -8.87 11.49 -0.16
N LYS A 48 -8.91 12.70 0.43
CA LYS A 48 -10.04 13.62 0.27
C LYS A 48 -10.06 14.24 -1.13
N ASN A 49 -8.93 14.27 -1.81
CA ASN A 49 -8.79 14.84 -3.14
C ASN A 49 -8.26 13.78 -4.11
N PRO A 50 -9.14 12.93 -4.70
CA PRO A 50 -8.71 11.89 -5.63
C PRO A 50 -8.10 12.44 -6.94
N LEU A 51 -8.20 13.75 -7.18
CA LEU A 51 -7.52 14.42 -8.30
C LEU A 51 -6.07 14.77 -7.98
N HIS A 52 -5.69 14.76 -6.70
CA HIS A 52 -4.30 14.95 -6.27
C HIS A 52 -3.61 13.59 -6.20
N PRO A 53 -2.67 13.30 -7.12
CA PRO A 53 -1.93 12.05 -7.07
C PRO A 53 -1.09 12.01 -5.78
N SER A 54 -0.83 10.82 -5.26
CA SER A 54 0.20 10.67 -4.23
C SER A 54 1.54 11.10 -4.81
N SER A 55 2.37 11.75 -4.01
CA SER A 55 3.70 12.21 -4.42
C SER A 55 4.78 11.68 -3.49
N LEU A 56 5.99 11.56 -4.03
CA LEU A 56 7.21 11.25 -3.30
C LEU A 56 8.22 12.36 -3.58
N HIS A 57 8.49 13.16 -2.56
CA HIS A 57 9.46 14.23 -2.60
C HIS A 57 10.74 13.77 -1.89
N VAL A 58 11.88 13.88 -2.58
CA VAL A 58 13.17 13.41 -2.10
C VAL A 58 14.19 14.52 -2.19
N ARG A 59 14.93 14.74 -1.11
CA ARG A 59 15.96 15.77 -1.02
C ARG A 59 17.18 15.28 -0.27
N GLU A 60 18.35 15.78 -0.62
CA GLU A 60 19.58 15.57 0.12
C GLU A 60 19.43 16.06 1.57
N ARG A 61 19.93 15.27 2.52
CA ARG A 61 19.72 15.55 3.96
C ARG A 61 20.46 16.80 4.41
N LEU A 62 21.71 16.96 3.99
CA LEU A 62 22.58 18.03 4.46
C LEU A 62 22.31 19.36 3.75
N SER A 63 22.24 19.33 2.42
CA SER A 63 22.08 20.55 1.61
C SER A 63 20.62 20.98 1.48
N GLY A 64 19.66 20.07 1.72
CA GLY A 64 18.25 20.28 1.42
C GLY A 64 17.93 20.32 -0.08
N LYS A 65 18.93 20.10 -0.96
CA LYS A 65 18.76 20.11 -2.41
C LYS A 65 17.76 19.02 -2.81
N GLU A 66 16.74 19.41 -3.58
CA GLU A 66 15.82 18.45 -4.17
C GLU A 66 16.55 17.50 -5.12
N LEU A 67 16.32 16.20 -4.92
CA LEU A 67 16.77 15.15 -5.83
C LEU A 67 15.71 14.88 -6.89
N PHE A 68 14.45 14.72 -6.46
CA PHE A 68 13.28 14.66 -7.33
C PHE A 68 11.97 14.85 -6.56
N ASP A 69 10.92 15.22 -7.29
CA ASP A 69 9.52 15.14 -6.87
C ASP A 69 8.74 14.41 -7.96
N LYS A 70 8.03 13.33 -7.60
CA LYS A 70 7.35 12.46 -8.56
C LYS A 70 6.03 11.93 -8.03
N ALA A 71 5.04 11.82 -8.92
CA ALA A 71 3.82 11.09 -8.63
C ALA A 71 4.12 9.59 -8.44
N VAL A 72 3.60 9.00 -7.37
CA VAL A 72 3.77 7.58 -7.01
C VAL A 72 2.42 6.97 -6.61
N PRO A 73 2.33 5.64 -6.45
CA PRO A 73 1.15 5.00 -5.89
C PRO A 73 0.86 5.45 -4.45
N ALA A 74 -0.32 5.11 -3.93
CA ALA A 74 -0.68 5.42 -2.55
C ALA A 74 0.04 4.49 -1.57
N LEU A 75 1.23 4.88 -1.13
CA LEU A 75 2.07 4.10 -0.22
C LEU A 75 1.57 4.18 1.22
N THR A 76 1.83 3.11 1.97
CA THR A 76 1.56 3.02 3.42
C THR A 76 2.80 2.66 4.23
N TYR A 77 3.92 2.38 3.56
CA TYR A 77 5.22 2.19 4.19
C TYR A 77 6.34 2.66 3.26
N LEU A 78 7.39 3.24 3.85
CA LEU A 78 8.62 3.62 3.16
C LEU A 78 9.83 3.00 3.83
N TRP A 79 10.83 2.66 3.03
CA TRP A 79 12.12 2.19 3.49
C TRP A 79 13.24 2.70 2.58
N ILE A 80 14.38 3.05 3.17
CA ILE A 80 15.60 3.39 2.42
C ILE A 80 16.60 2.27 2.61
N SER A 81 17.25 1.87 1.53
CA SER A 81 18.30 0.86 1.59
C SER A 81 19.49 1.29 2.47
N PRO A 82 20.19 0.35 3.12
CA PRO A 82 21.34 0.69 3.98
C PRO A 82 22.43 1.49 3.25
N ASP A 83 22.63 1.24 1.96
CA ASP A 83 23.58 1.95 1.08
C ASP A 83 23.04 3.28 0.53
N SER A 84 21.81 3.67 0.90
CA SER A 84 21.11 4.87 0.44
C SER A 84 21.06 5.00 -1.08
N GLN A 85 20.96 3.88 -1.80
CA GLN A 85 20.80 3.86 -3.26
C GLN A 85 19.35 3.71 -3.69
N TYR A 86 18.49 3.15 -2.83
CA TYR A 86 17.13 2.78 -3.18
C TYR A 86 16.11 3.26 -2.16
N ILE A 87 14.91 3.56 -2.67
CA ILE A 87 13.71 3.83 -1.90
C ILE A 87 12.71 2.73 -2.25
N VAL A 88 12.20 2.05 -1.23
CA VAL A 88 11.17 1.02 -1.35
C VAL A 88 9.88 1.58 -0.78
N GLY A 89 8.85 1.62 -1.62
CA GLY A 89 7.50 1.98 -1.23
C GLY A 89 6.61 0.76 -1.22
N LEU A 90 5.95 0.49 -0.10
CA LEU A 90 4.93 -0.56 0.02
C LEU A 90 3.56 0.07 0.24
N SER A 91 2.51 -0.63 -0.20
CA SER A 91 1.13 -0.27 0.07
C SER A 91 0.31 -1.49 0.45
N ASN A 92 -0.50 -1.38 1.49
CA ASN A 92 -1.57 -2.33 1.80
C ASN A 92 -2.92 -1.90 1.18
N ILE A 93 -2.93 -0.89 0.30
CA ILE A 93 -4.16 -0.33 -0.29
C ILE A 93 -4.36 -0.85 -1.72
N LYS A 94 -5.55 -1.37 -2.00
CA LYS A 94 -5.99 -1.84 -3.32
C LYS A 94 -6.76 -0.78 -4.11
N TYR A 95 -7.62 -0.02 -3.44
CA TYR A 95 -8.58 0.85 -4.11
C TYR A 95 -7.88 1.95 -4.92
N LEU A 96 -8.12 1.97 -6.23
CA LEU A 96 -7.52 2.91 -7.18
C LEU A 96 -5.99 3.00 -7.10
N ASN A 97 -5.35 1.96 -6.58
CA ASN A 97 -3.92 1.89 -6.40
C ASN A 97 -3.38 0.77 -7.29
N GLN A 98 -2.83 1.14 -8.44
CA GLN A 98 -2.43 0.15 -9.47
C GLN A 98 -1.23 -0.70 -9.03
N TYR A 99 -0.37 -0.17 -8.15
CA TYR A 99 0.85 -0.85 -7.73
C TYR A 99 1.00 -0.74 -6.21
N GLN A 100 1.35 -1.84 -5.56
CA GLN A 100 1.55 -1.89 -4.12
C GLN A 100 3.00 -2.06 -3.70
N LEU A 101 3.89 -2.34 -4.64
CA LEU A 101 5.32 -2.32 -4.43
C LEU A 101 5.97 -1.45 -5.51
N ILE A 102 6.79 -0.50 -5.08
CA ILE A 102 7.71 0.22 -5.95
C ILE A 102 9.13 0.15 -5.40
N VAL A 103 10.11 0.13 -6.30
CA VAL A 103 11.52 0.37 -5.98
C VAL A 103 12.00 1.49 -6.89
N MET A 104 12.57 2.53 -6.29
CA MET A 104 13.13 3.66 -7.00
C MET A 104 14.59 3.84 -6.64
N SER A 105 15.40 4.30 -7.59
CA SER A 105 16.76 4.75 -7.33
C SER A 105 16.76 6.11 -6.60
N ARG A 106 17.90 6.47 -6.01
CA ARG A 106 18.13 7.80 -5.42
C ARG A 106 17.95 8.95 -6.44
N SER A 107 18.14 8.69 -7.74
CA SER A 107 17.93 9.69 -8.80
C SER A 107 16.48 9.78 -9.30
N GLY A 108 15.56 8.96 -8.76
CA GLY A 108 14.15 8.96 -9.14
C GLY A 108 13.79 8.02 -10.30
N GLU A 109 14.72 7.18 -10.73
CA GLU A 109 14.45 6.11 -11.70
C GLU A 109 13.55 5.04 -11.06
N GLU A 110 12.50 4.62 -11.75
CA GLU A 110 11.64 3.51 -11.31
C GLU A 110 12.23 2.19 -11.78
N LEU A 111 12.72 1.39 -10.83
CA LEU A 111 13.37 0.12 -11.10
C LEU A 111 12.37 -1.05 -11.03
N LEU A 112 11.38 -0.95 -10.15
CA LEU A 112 10.31 -1.94 -10.01
C LEU A 112 8.96 -1.27 -9.74
N LYS A 113 7.90 -1.79 -10.36
CA LYS A 113 6.50 -1.53 -10.01
C LYS A 113 5.73 -2.85 -10.10
N GLN A 114 5.14 -3.27 -9.00
CA GLN A 114 4.41 -4.54 -8.93
C GLN A 114 3.00 -4.32 -8.39
N ASP A 115 2.02 -4.80 -9.18
CA ASP A 115 0.66 -5.03 -8.71
C ASP A 115 0.67 -6.31 -7.89
N MET A 116 0.42 -6.18 -6.59
CA MET A 116 0.44 -7.32 -5.69
C MET A 116 -0.87 -8.11 -5.76
N THR A 117 -1.94 -7.55 -6.33
CA THR A 117 -3.24 -8.23 -6.48
C THR A 117 -3.23 -9.31 -7.56
N THR A 118 -2.29 -9.25 -8.50
CA THR A 118 -2.20 -10.20 -9.62
C THR A 118 -1.27 -11.38 -9.35
N LEU A 119 -0.58 -11.39 -8.21
CA LEU A 119 0.34 -12.46 -7.87
C LEU A 119 -0.41 -13.69 -7.36
N ASP A 120 -0.11 -14.84 -7.94
CA ASP A 120 -0.64 -16.13 -7.50
C ASP A 120 0.11 -16.63 -6.25
N TRP A 121 -0.12 -15.94 -5.14
CA TRP A 121 0.41 -16.31 -3.85
C TRP A 121 -0.72 -16.88 -3.02
N ALA A 122 -0.47 -18.04 -2.40
CA ALA A 122 -1.38 -18.59 -1.41
C ALA A 122 -1.68 -17.50 -0.37
N ARG A 123 -2.92 -17.02 -0.35
CA ARG A 123 -3.47 -16.05 0.60
C ARG A 123 -3.13 -14.57 0.41
N VAL A 124 -2.73 -14.13 -0.78
CA VAL A 124 -2.99 -12.73 -1.14
C VAL A 124 -4.49 -12.59 -1.35
N HIS A 125 -5.20 -12.42 -0.24
CA HIS A 125 -6.62 -12.19 -0.24
C HIS A 125 -6.84 -10.69 -0.36
N ALA A 126 -7.26 -10.26 -1.55
CA ALA A 126 -7.91 -8.96 -1.65
C ALA A 126 -9.16 -9.02 -0.77
N SER A 127 -9.13 -8.30 0.35
CA SER A 127 -10.31 -8.19 1.20
C SER A 127 -11.40 -7.41 0.46
N VAL A 128 -12.66 -7.64 0.83
CA VAL A 128 -13.78 -6.75 0.47
C VAL A 128 -13.56 -5.32 1.00
N SER A 129 -12.64 -5.15 1.94
CA SER A 129 -12.31 -3.87 2.58
C SER A 129 -11.31 -2.99 1.82
N ASN A 130 -11.02 -3.29 0.55
CA ASN A 130 -10.04 -2.55 -0.28
C ASN A 130 -8.59 -2.56 0.24
N TRP A 131 -8.25 -3.42 1.19
CA TRP A 131 -6.90 -3.65 1.67
C TRP A 131 -6.32 -4.95 1.11
N ILE A 132 -4.99 -5.02 1.01
CA ILE A 132 -4.20 -6.20 0.69
C ILE A 132 -3.27 -6.48 1.85
N ASN A 133 -3.43 -7.64 2.48
CA ASN A 133 -2.51 -8.11 3.50
C ASN A 133 -1.41 -8.96 2.85
N TRP A 134 -0.32 -8.33 2.38
CA TRP A 134 0.74 -9.03 1.66
C TRP A 134 2.13 -8.93 2.30
N TYR A 135 2.36 -7.98 3.22
CA TYR A 135 3.59 -7.86 4.00
C TYR A 135 3.28 -7.82 5.49
N LYS A 136 4.27 -8.14 6.31
CA LYS A 136 4.12 -8.12 7.77
C LYS A 136 4.10 -6.70 8.33
N GLU A 137 2.99 -6.33 8.98
CA GLU A 137 2.86 -5.08 9.71
C GLU A 137 3.32 -5.19 11.17
N PRO A 138 3.65 -4.06 11.83
CA PRO A 138 3.75 -2.69 11.28
C PRO A 138 5.11 -2.40 10.60
N ALA A 139 6.10 -3.26 10.81
CA ALA A 139 7.47 -3.09 10.33
C ALA A 139 7.87 -4.30 9.47
N PRO A 140 7.65 -4.25 8.14
CA PRO A 140 8.05 -5.34 7.25
C PRO A 140 9.55 -5.58 7.33
N LYS A 141 9.94 -6.85 7.31
CA LYS A 141 11.34 -7.22 7.20
C LYS A 141 11.75 -7.15 5.73
N ILE A 142 12.57 -6.16 5.42
CA ILE A 142 13.05 -5.87 4.06
C ILE A 142 14.56 -6.09 4.03
N THR A 143 15.07 -6.74 2.99
CA THR A 143 16.51 -6.94 2.78
C THR A 143 16.85 -6.82 1.31
N LEU A 144 18.04 -6.28 1.01
CA LEU A 144 18.61 -6.31 -0.33
C LEU A 144 19.71 -7.35 -0.37
N ILE A 145 19.63 -8.28 -1.33
CA ILE A 145 20.59 -9.36 -1.48
C ILE A 145 21.44 -9.17 -2.73
N GLY A 146 22.76 -9.16 -2.50
CA GLY A 146 23.78 -9.40 -3.51
C GLY A 146 24.00 -8.26 -4.50
N ILE A 147 24.77 -8.60 -5.55
CA ILE A 147 25.04 -7.75 -6.72
C ILE A 147 23.85 -7.71 -7.69
N THR A 148 22.94 -8.69 -7.55
CA THR A 148 21.85 -8.99 -8.50
C THR A 148 20.57 -8.19 -8.28
N ARG A 149 20.60 -7.12 -7.46
CA ARG A 149 19.44 -6.25 -7.20
C ARG A 149 18.18 -7.06 -6.86
N THR A 150 18.30 -7.92 -5.86
CA THR A 150 17.16 -8.69 -5.33
C THR A 150 16.64 -8.01 -4.07
N LEU A 151 15.35 -7.69 -4.05
CA LEU A 151 14.61 -7.25 -2.86
C LEU A 151 13.92 -8.44 -2.22
N GLU A 152 14.14 -8.64 -0.93
CA GLU A 152 13.42 -9.63 -0.13
C GLU A 152 12.50 -8.95 0.87
N ILE A 153 11.24 -9.39 0.92
CA ILE A 153 10.22 -8.89 1.85
C ILE A 153 9.54 -10.09 2.53
N GLU A 154 9.46 -10.06 3.85
CA GLU A 154 8.65 -11.02 4.61
C GLU A 154 7.15 -10.75 4.41
N ASP A 155 6.43 -11.73 3.87
CA ASP A 155 4.99 -11.64 3.68
C ASP A 155 4.22 -11.67 5.01
N ALA A 156 2.91 -11.46 4.95
CA ALA A 156 2.04 -11.43 6.13
C ALA A 156 2.07 -12.72 6.99
N ASN A 157 2.52 -13.85 6.43
CA ASN A 157 2.64 -15.13 7.13
C ASN A 157 4.08 -15.44 7.59
N GLY A 158 5.02 -14.53 7.38
CA GLY A 158 6.42 -14.75 7.73
C GLY A 158 7.25 -15.42 6.63
N VAL A 159 6.72 -15.60 5.42
CA VAL A 159 7.46 -16.21 4.31
C VAL A 159 8.18 -15.13 3.51
N THR A 160 9.49 -15.30 3.31
CA THR A 160 10.28 -14.38 2.47
C THR A 160 9.88 -14.48 1.00
N ARG A 161 9.66 -13.33 0.37
CA ARG A 161 9.35 -13.17 -1.06
C ARG A 161 10.44 -12.34 -1.73
N SER A 162 10.90 -12.79 -2.89
CA SER A 162 11.98 -12.14 -3.63
C SER A 162 11.45 -11.44 -4.87
N PHE A 163 11.98 -10.25 -5.15
CA PHE A 163 11.67 -9.44 -6.31
C PHE A 163 12.97 -8.98 -6.98
N TYR A 164 13.03 -9.04 -8.30
CA TYR A 164 14.21 -8.71 -9.10
C TYR A 164 14.00 -7.38 -9.82
N PHE A 165 15.02 -6.51 -9.87
CA PHE A 165 14.96 -5.18 -10.47
C PHE A 165 16.34 -4.65 -10.92
#